data_AF-X1A888-F1
#
_entry.id   AF-X1A888-F1
#
_cell.length_a   1.000
_cell.length_b   1.000
_cell.length_c   1.000
_cell.angle_alpha   90.00
_cell.angle_beta   90.00
_cell.angle_gamma   90.00
#
_symmetry.space_group_name_H-M   'P 1'
#
loop_
_entity.id
_entity.type
_entity.pdbx_description
1 polymer ?
#
loop_
_entity_poly.entity_id
_entity_poly.type
_entity_poly.pdbx_seq_one_letter_code
_entity_poly.pdbx_strand_id
1 'polypeptide(L)'
;MERKTKIIRKTKETDIKLEFNLDGSGIADIETSIPFFNHILESFTGHGNFNMKLQASGDLKAGCHHLIEDVGICLGKAIFDCLKNKRGIKRFGYILLPMDETEVTISIDIGGRAYLRYNVDIEYEKLDGIETIV
;
A
#
# COMPACT_ATOMS: atom_id res chain seq x y z
N MET A 1 -9.95 -12.16 17.93
CA MET A 1 -9.79 -12.83 16.63
C MET A 1 -8.91 -11.96 15.75
N GLU A 2 -7.79 -12.50 15.29
CA GLU A 2 -6.75 -11.78 14.53
C GLU A 2 -7.30 -11.10 13.26
N ARG A 3 -6.81 -9.89 12.93
CA ARG A 3 -7.16 -9.15 11.70
C ARG A 3 -6.09 -9.39 10.64
N LYS A 4 -6.03 -10.64 10.18
CA LYS A 4 -5.11 -11.11 9.14
C LYS A 4 -5.84 -11.67 7.93
N THR A 5 -5.22 -11.60 6.77
CA THR A 5 -5.73 -12.15 5.51
C THR A 5 -4.61 -12.56 4.57
N LYS A 6 -4.94 -13.40 3.59
CA LYS A 6 -4.07 -13.77 2.48
C LYS A 6 -4.77 -13.48 1.17
N ILE A 7 -4.10 -12.77 0.27
CA ILE A 7 -4.57 -12.45 -1.07
C ILE A 7 -3.64 -13.10 -2.09
N ILE A 8 -4.23 -13.82 -3.03
CA ILE A 8 -3.54 -14.31 -4.23
C ILE A 8 -4.25 -13.69 -5.42
N ARG A 9 -3.51 -13.02 -6.29
CA ARG A 9 -4.04 -12.40 -7.51
C ARG A 9 -3.07 -12.68 -8.65
N LYS A 10 -3.59 -13.22 -9.75
CA LYS A 10 -2.82 -13.49 -10.96
C LYS A 10 -3.60 -12.99 -12.17
N THR A 11 -2.95 -12.16 -12.99
CA THR A 11 -3.46 -11.73 -14.29
C THR A 11 -2.45 -12.07 -15.39
N LYS A 12 -2.64 -11.50 -16.58
CA LYS A 12 -1.66 -11.63 -17.66
C LYS A 12 -0.41 -10.78 -17.39
N GLU A 13 -0.58 -9.69 -16.63
CA GLU A 13 0.42 -8.67 -16.37
C GLU A 13 1.19 -8.93 -15.06
N THR A 14 0.55 -9.51 -14.03
CA THR A 14 1.13 -9.65 -12.69
C THR A 14 0.82 -10.99 -12.00
N ASP A 15 1.68 -11.40 -11.07
CA ASP A 15 1.48 -12.52 -10.14
C ASP A 15 1.85 -12.05 -8.72
N ILE A 16 0.85 -12.01 -7.83
CA ILE A 16 0.93 -11.39 -6.51
C ILE A 16 0.42 -12.35 -5.43
N LYS A 17 1.24 -12.52 -4.39
CA LYS A 17 0.91 -13.20 -3.13
C LYS A 17 1.18 -12.27 -1.97
N LEU A 18 0.12 -11.93 -1.23
CA LEU A 18 0.17 -11.01 -0.10
C LEU A 18 -0.38 -11.72 1.14
N GLU A 19 0.38 -11.74 2.22
CA GLU A 19 -0.12 -11.99 3.57
C GLU A 19 -0.05 -10.70 4.37
N PHE A 20 -1.15 -10.33 5.00
CA PHE A 20 -1.27 -9.05 5.69
C PHE A 20 -1.92 -9.23 7.05
N ASN A 21 -1.34 -8.62 8.09
CA ASN A 21 -1.93 -8.50 9.41
C ASN A 21 -2.01 -7.02 9.80
N LEU A 22 -3.23 -6.55 10.03
CA LEU A 22 -3.54 -5.18 10.40
C LEU A 22 -3.16 -4.86 11.86
N ASP A 23 -3.09 -5.88 12.72
CA ASP A 23 -2.64 -5.79 14.13
C ASP A 23 -1.20 -6.32 14.25
N GLY A 24 -0.26 -5.68 13.56
CA GLY A 24 1.13 -6.12 13.48
C GLY A 24 2.07 -5.46 14.48
N SER A 25 3.35 -5.57 14.16
CA SER A 25 4.49 -5.01 14.89
C SER A 25 5.53 -4.38 13.96
N GLY A 26 5.17 -4.10 12.70
CA GLY A 26 6.06 -3.52 11.69
C GLY A 26 6.93 -4.52 10.92
N ILE A 27 6.63 -5.83 10.95
CA ILE A 27 7.46 -6.85 10.27
C ILE A 27 7.15 -6.85 8.78
N ALA A 28 8.17 -6.59 7.96
CA ALA A 28 8.10 -6.61 6.50
C ALA A 28 8.98 -7.73 5.90
N ASP A 29 8.40 -8.52 5.01
CA ASP A 29 9.08 -9.50 4.13
C ASP A 29 8.58 -9.24 2.70
N ILE A 30 9.19 -8.27 2.03
CA ILE A 30 8.64 -7.67 0.80
C ILE A 30 9.63 -7.88 -0.35
N GLU A 31 9.17 -8.58 -1.38
CA GLU A 31 9.92 -8.83 -2.59
C GLU A 31 9.04 -8.50 -3.80
N THR A 32 9.31 -7.35 -4.40
CA THR A 32 8.82 -7.00 -5.74
C THR A 32 9.98 -6.85 -6.72
N SER A 33 9.68 -6.86 -8.02
CA SER A 33 10.66 -6.59 -9.08
C SER A 33 11.09 -5.12 -9.17
N ILE A 34 10.62 -4.23 -8.29
CA ILE A 34 10.96 -2.79 -8.25
C ILE A 34 11.55 -2.45 -6.88
N PRO A 35 12.90 -2.29 -6.75
CA PRO A 35 13.54 -2.08 -5.46
C PRO A 35 13.02 -0.88 -4.67
N PHE A 36 12.79 0.26 -5.33
CA PHE A 36 12.27 1.45 -4.65
C PHE A 36 10.83 1.26 -4.15
N PHE A 37 10.04 0.43 -4.83
CA PHE A 37 8.69 0.10 -4.36
C PHE A 37 8.73 -0.77 -3.10
N ASN A 38 9.71 -1.69 -3.00
CA ASN A 38 9.93 -2.45 -1.77
C ASN A 38 10.18 -1.50 -0.60
N HIS A 39 11.04 -0.49 -0.78
CA HIS A 39 11.34 0.51 0.24
C HIS A 39 10.09 1.30 0.70
N ILE A 40 9.25 1.73 -0.25
CA ILE A 40 7.98 2.42 0.06
C ILE A 40 7.06 1.51 0.90
N LEU A 41 6.94 0.24 0.53
CA LEU A 41 6.06 -0.71 1.21
C LEU A 41 6.60 -1.15 2.58
N GLU A 42 7.92 -1.23 2.75
CA GLU A 42 8.58 -1.43 4.04
C GLU A 42 8.27 -0.28 5.00
N SER A 43 8.43 0.97 4.53
CA SER A 43 8.08 2.18 5.28
C SER A 43 6.59 2.20 5.67
N PHE A 44 5.70 1.91 4.71
CA PHE A 44 4.26 1.77 4.96
C PHE A 44 3.95 0.72 6.04
N THR A 45 4.62 -0.43 5.98
CA THR A 45 4.42 -1.53 6.93
C THR A 45 4.90 -1.15 8.33
N GLY A 46 6.10 -0.56 8.42
CA GLY A 46 6.71 -0.12 9.68
C GLY A 46 5.90 0.97 10.38
N HIS A 47 5.62 2.08 9.68
CA HIS A 47 4.88 3.21 10.27
C HIS A 47 3.39 2.93 10.50
N GLY A 48 2.80 2.02 9.73
CA GLY A 48 1.44 1.53 9.96
C GLY A 48 1.33 0.54 11.14
N ASN A 49 2.46 0.05 11.64
CA ASN A 49 2.53 -1.04 12.62
C ASN A 49 1.78 -2.30 12.13
N PHE A 50 1.94 -2.62 10.84
CA PHE A 50 1.38 -3.80 10.19
C PHE A 50 2.43 -4.92 10.13
N ASN A 51 2.01 -6.16 9.88
CA ASN A 51 2.92 -7.18 9.38
C ASN A 51 2.54 -7.53 7.94
N MET A 52 3.52 -7.52 7.03
CA MET A 52 3.30 -7.75 5.62
C MET A 52 4.33 -8.72 5.06
N LYS A 53 3.86 -9.76 4.39
CA LYS A 53 4.66 -10.59 3.49
C LYS A 53 4.14 -10.43 2.07
N LEU A 54 4.98 -9.97 1.15
CA LEU A 54 4.61 -9.72 -0.23
C LEU A 54 5.61 -10.38 -1.17
N GLN A 55 5.11 -11.19 -2.10
CA GLN A 55 5.84 -11.62 -3.29
C GLN A 55 5.04 -11.15 -4.51
N ALA A 56 5.62 -10.24 -5.29
CA ALA A 56 4.93 -9.68 -6.45
C ALA A 56 5.87 -9.52 -7.65
N SER A 57 5.40 -9.94 -8.81
CA SER A 57 6.14 -9.80 -10.07
C SER A 57 5.19 -9.38 -11.18
N GLY A 58 5.72 -8.66 -12.18
CA GLY A 58 4.93 -8.25 -13.34
C GLY A 58 5.80 -7.90 -14.54
N ASP A 59 5.13 -7.64 -15.67
CA ASP A 59 5.82 -7.27 -16.91
C ASP A 59 6.36 -5.83 -16.87
N LEU A 60 7.63 -5.68 -16.50
CA LEU A 60 8.32 -4.40 -16.49
C LEU A 60 8.66 -3.86 -17.88
N LYS A 61 8.50 -4.64 -18.97
CA LYS A 61 8.74 -4.12 -20.33
C LYS A 61 7.69 -3.10 -20.74
N ALA A 62 6.47 -3.25 -20.22
CA ALA A 62 5.36 -2.31 -20.42
C ALA A 62 5.39 -1.12 -19.44
N GLY A 63 6.38 -1.05 -18.54
CA GLY A 63 6.46 -0.07 -17.45
C GLY A 63 6.08 -0.65 -16.08
N CYS A 64 6.17 0.17 -15.04
CA CYS A 64 5.94 -0.27 -13.65
C CYS A 64 4.47 -0.24 -13.21
N HIS A 65 3.60 0.45 -13.95
CA HIS A 65 2.25 0.80 -13.51
C HIS A 65 1.39 -0.43 -13.16
N HIS A 66 1.40 -1.49 -13.99
CA HIS A 66 0.60 -2.69 -13.73
C HIS A 66 0.94 -3.33 -12.37
N LEU A 67 2.24 -3.43 -12.05
CA LEU A 67 2.69 -4.05 -10.81
C LEU A 67 2.29 -3.20 -9.60
N ILE A 68 2.50 -1.88 -9.68
CA ILE A 68 2.18 -0.94 -8.60
C ILE A 68 0.67 -0.91 -8.36
N GLU A 69 -0.12 -0.80 -9.43
CA GLU A 69 -1.59 -0.79 -9.38
C GLU A 69 -2.13 -2.08 -8.76
N ASP A 70 -1.69 -3.24 -9.25
CA ASP A 70 -2.22 -4.52 -8.81
C ASP A 70 -1.82 -4.86 -7.37
N VAL A 71 -0.64 -4.43 -6.91
CA VAL A 71 -0.26 -4.48 -5.49
C VAL A 71 -1.16 -3.56 -4.67
N GLY A 72 -1.44 -2.34 -5.14
CA GLY A 72 -2.38 -1.41 -4.52
C GLY A 72 -3.80 -1.99 -4.36
N ILE A 73 -4.31 -2.65 -5.40
CA ILE A 73 -5.60 -3.37 -5.38
C ILE A 73 -5.57 -4.50 -4.33
N CYS A 74 -4.51 -5.30 -4.30
CA CYS A 74 -4.36 -6.38 -3.34
C CYS A 74 -4.30 -5.86 -1.89
N LEU A 75 -3.56 -4.79 -1.65
CA LEU A 75 -3.48 -4.13 -0.34
C LEU A 75 -4.83 -3.55 0.09
N GLY A 76 -5.52 -2.85 -0.80
CA GLY A 76 -6.86 -2.32 -0.53
C GLY A 76 -7.85 -3.41 -0.14
N LYS A 77 -7.84 -4.54 -0.87
CA LYS A 77 -8.64 -5.73 -0.54
C LYS A 77 -8.23 -6.32 0.81
N ALA A 78 -6.93 -6.46 1.07
CA ALA A 78 -6.44 -7.03 2.32
C ALA A 78 -6.86 -6.20 3.54
N ILE A 79 -6.74 -4.87 3.46
CA ILE A 79 -7.19 -3.95 4.51
C ILE A 79 -8.69 -4.06 4.70
N PHE A 80 -9.48 -4.08 3.61
CA PHE A 80 -10.93 -4.23 3.67
C PHE A 80 -11.34 -5.53 4.38
N ASP A 81 -10.74 -6.66 4.00
CA ASP A 81 -11.01 -7.97 4.61
C ASP A 81 -10.65 -7.98 6.10
N CYS A 82 -9.52 -7.38 6.47
CA CYS A 82 -9.08 -7.26 7.87
C CYS A 82 -9.99 -6.36 8.73
N LEU A 83 -10.68 -5.38 8.14
CA LEU A 83 -11.59 -4.47 8.83
C LEU A 83 -12.93 -5.11 9.24
N LYS A 84 -13.32 -6.24 8.63
CA LYS A 84 -14.53 -7.00 8.99
C LYS A 84 -15.78 -6.10 9.00
N ASN A 85 -16.53 -6.09 10.12
CA ASN A 85 -17.75 -5.28 10.29
C ASN A 85 -17.50 -3.82 10.70
N LYS A 86 -16.22 -3.41 10.84
CA LYS A 86 -15.81 -2.04 11.17
C LYS A 86 -16.37 -1.50 12.50
N ARG A 87 -16.84 -2.36 13.41
CA ARG A 87 -17.33 -1.94 14.74
C ARG A 87 -16.17 -1.78 15.72
N GLY A 88 -16.23 -0.74 16.55
CA GLY A 88 -15.25 -0.51 17.63
C GLY A 88 -13.91 0.10 17.18
N ILE A 89 -13.77 0.54 15.93
CA ILE A 89 -12.61 1.28 15.45
C ILE A 89 -12.81 2.79 15.61
N LYS A 90 -11.72 3.56 15.64
CA LYS A 90 -11.79 5.04 15.65
C LYS A 90 -12.51 5.64 14.43
N ARG A 91 -12.53 4.89 13.31
CA ARG A 91 -13.12 5.23 12.00
C ARG A 91 -12.44 6.39 11.28
N PHE A 92 -12.26 7.51 11.96
CA PHE A 92 -11.57 8.69 11.45
C PHE A 92 -10.15 8.75 12.00
N GLY A 93 -9.22 9.16 11.14
CA GLY A 93 -7.84 9.41 11.52
C GLY A 93 -7.22 10.45 10.61
N TYR A 94 -6.26 11.20 11.12
CA TYR A 94 -5.42 12.06 10.32
C TYR A 94 -3.99 12.05 10.86
N ILE A 95 -3.05 12.39 10.00
CA ILE A 95 -1.65 12.59 10.35
C ILE A 95 -1.10 13.74 9.51
N LEU A 96 -0.25 14.54 10.14
CA LEU A 96 0.66 15.47 9.48
C LEU A 96 2.06 14.88 9.67
N LEU A 97 2.76 14.62 8.57
CA LEU A 97 4.04 13.94 8.56
C LEU A 97 5.07 14.81 7.82
N PRO A 98 6.05 15.40 8.52
CA PRO A 98 7.18 16.06 7.90
C PRO A 98 8.31 15.06 7.60
N MET A 99 9.02 15.28 6.50
CA MET A 99 10.28 14.63 6.15
C MET A 99 11.17 15.66 5.46
N ASP A 100 12.22 16.08 6.15
CA ASP A 100 13.09 17.20 5.77
C ASP A 100 12.28 18.46 5.43
N GLU A 101 12.43 19.04 4.23
CA GLU A 101 11.67 20.21 3.77
C GLU A 101 10.25 19.91 3.30
N THR A 102 9.86 18.64 3.23
CA THR A 102 8.55 18.20 2.72
C THR A 102 7.57 17.91 3.86
N GLU A 103 6.29 18.24 3.67
CA GLU A 103 5.21 17.92 4.60
C GLU A 103 4.01 17.32 3.86
N VAL A 104 3.42 16.25 4.41
CA VAL A 104 2.17 15.67 3.89
C VAL A 104 1.11 15.60 5.00
N THR A 105 -0.12 15.97 4.65
CA THR A 105 -1.30 15.74 5.49
C THR A 105 -2.18 14.66 4.87
N ILE A 106 -2.52 13.64 5.66
CA ILE A 106 -3.40 12.54 5.26
C ILE A 106 -4.58 12.49 6.22
N SER A 107 -5.80 12.36 5.68
CA SER A 107 -7.03 12.13 6.46
C SER A 107 -7.81 10.95 5.89
N ILE A 108 -8.31 10.07 6.74
CA ILE A 108 -9.01 8.83 6.36
C ILE A 108 -10.36 8.75 7.08
N ASP A 109 -11.43 8.44 6.34
CA ASP A 109 -12.72 7.94 6.87
C ASP A 109 -12.93 6.50 6.42
N ILE A 110 -12.97 5.56 7.38
CA ILE A 110 -13.35 4.17 7.12
C ILE A 110 -14.90 4.06 7.08
N GLY A 111 -15.50 4.85 6.20
CA GLY A 111 -16.95 5.07 6.09
C GLY A 111 -17.65 4.16 5.07
N GLY A 112 -16.90 3.37 4.30
CA GLY A 112 -17.44 2.42 3.32
C GLY A 112 -17.79 3.01 1.95
N ARG A 113 -17.39 4.26 1.67
CA ARG A 113 -17.51 4.89 0.35
C ARG A 113 -16.11 5.06 -0.23
N ALA A 114 -15.87 4.56 -1.44
CA ALA A 114 -14.59 4.72 -2.12
C ALA A 114 -14.45 6.16 -2.62
N TYR A 115 -13.42 6.85 -2.16
CA TYR A 115 -13.11 8.22 -2.57
C TYR A 115 -11.64 8.52 -2.29
N LEU A 116 -10.98 9.22 -3.20
CA LEU A 116 -9.61 9.72 -3.04
C LEU A 116 -9.58 11.18 -3.49
N ARG A 117 -9.11 12.06 -2.61
CA ARG A 117 -8.66 13.40 -3.00
C ARG A 117 -7.14 13.39 -2.92
N TYR A 118 -6.49 13.54 -4.06
CA TYR A 118 -5.05 13.56 -4.18
C TYR A 118 -4.61 14.97 -4.55
N ASN A 119 -3.91 15.65 -3.64
CA ASN A 119 -3.40 17.01 -3.83
C ASN A 119 -1.93 17.00 -3.39
N VAL A 120 -1.11 16.34 -4.19
CA VAL A 120 0.33 16.20 -3.98
C VAL A 120 1.00 16.76 -5.23
N ASP A 121 1.84 17.76 -5.03
CA ASP A 121 2.64 18.35 -6.09
C ASP A 121 3.97 17.59 -6.14
N ILE A 122 4.21 16.86 -7.23
CA ILE A 122 5.47 16.15 -7.46
C ILE A 122 6.12 16.73 -8.71
N GLU A 123 7.31 17.30 -8.56
CA GLU A 123 8.02 17.97 -9.66
C GLU A 123 8.69 16.99 -10.62
N TYR A 124 9.06 15.81 -10.12
CA TYR A 124 9.77 14.79 -10.90
C TYR A 124 8.78 13.90 -11.64
N GLU A 125 9.12 13.48 -12.87
CA GLU A 125 8.33 12.52 -13.65
C GLU A 125 8.61 11.07 -13.23
N LYS A 126 9.80 10.82 -12.66
CA LYS A 126 10.26 9.49 -12.28
C LYS A 126 11.24 9.54 -11.11
N LEU A 127 11.10 8.61 -10.17
CA LEU A 127 12.02 8.40 -9.04
C LEU A 127 12.38 6.91 -8.96
N ASP A 128 13.67 6.59 -9.07
CA ASP A 128 14.24 5.23 -8.91
C ASP A 128 13.45 4.11 -9.61
N GLY A 129 13.03 4.37 -10.85
CA GLY A 129 12.32 3.38 -11.67
C GLY A 129 10.80 3.47 -11.60
N ILE A 130 10.24 4.28 -10.70
CA ILE A 130 8.80 4.50 -10.54
C ILE A 130 8.39 5.81 -11.20
N GLU A 131 7.41 5.75 -12.10
CA GLU A 131 6.72 6.93 -12.63
C GLU A 131 5.91 7.59 -11.51
N THR A 132 6.12 8.88 -11.29
CA THR A 132 5.54 9.63 -10.16
C THR A 132 4.33 10.48 -10.54
N ILE A 133 4.03 10.58 -11.83
CA ILE A 133 2.88 11.33 -12.35
C ILE A 133 1.70 10.37 -12.50
N VAL A 134 0.53 10.82 -12.01
CA VAL A 134 -0.77 10.15 -12.17
C VAL A 134 -1.52 10.74 -13.35
#